data_AF-A0A6J4VVZ6-F1
#
_entry.id   AF-A0A6J4VVZ6-F1
#
_cell.length_a   1.000
_cell.length_b   1.000
_cell.length_c   1.000
_cell.angle_alpha   90.00
_cell.angle_beta   90.00
_cell.angle_gamma   90.00
#
_symmetry.space_group_name_H-M   'P 1'
#
loop_
_entity.id
_entity.type
_entity.pdbx_description
1 polymer ?
#
loop_
_entity_poly.entity_id
_entity_poly.type
_entity_poly.pdbx_seq_one_letter_code
_entity_poly.pdbx_strand_id
1 'polypeptide(L)'
;ARRGYRVGVVPGVEITTRGGHLLALDVDRPFRMLRPLAETADEVRAAGGVCIVPHPYSWLTTSIGERGLRRLLPAGSPPKIAGIELWNPSLAGKVAHERARVANALRLGLAELGGSDAHALAFIGSAYTTFPGHTWDDFKQALAERTTRAYGRFWSAAEVRPIAVKQTARAWFVTPATKIRRTLARRRADPSATNIAPADGLATADVTRPSALGPRPSPHGEAS
;
A
#
# COMPACT_ATOMS: atom_id res chain seq x y z
N ALA A 1 11.39 -6.86 21.05
CA ALA A 1 12.57 -6.07 21.45
C ALA A 1 12.89 -6.35 22.93
N ARG A 2 14.14 -6.70 23.28
CA ARG A 2 14.60 -6.96 24.67
C ARG A 2 15.99 -6.36 24.89
N ARG A 3 16.10 -5.02 24.88
CA ARG A 3 17.35 -4.26 25.12
C ARG A 3 17.17 -3.07 26.09
N GLY A 4 16.14 -3.10 26.94
CA GLY A 4 15.89 -2.04 27.94
C GLY A 4 15.38 -0.70 27.38
N TYR A 5 15.04 -0.62 26.08
CA TYR A 5 14.42 0.57 25.50
C TYR A 5 12.98 0.75 26.01
N ARG A 6 12.58 1.99 26.25
CA ARG A 6 11.20 2.40 26.58
C ARG A 6 10.27 2.41 25.36
N VAL A 7 10.54 1.56 24.36
CA VAL A 7 9.85 1.52 23.07
C VAL A 7 9.34 0.11 22.83
N GLY A 8 8.02 -0.02 22.70
CA GLY A 8 7.37 -1.20 22.15
C GLY A 8 7.55 -1.24 20.63
N VAL A 9 7.80 -2.43 20.09
CA VAL A 9 7.88 -2.65 18.64
C VAL A 9 6.84 -3.67 18.27
N VAL A 10 5.90 -3.26 17.41
CA VAL A 10 4.89 -4.12 16.82
C VAL A 10 5.37 -4.47 15.42
N PRO A 11 5.54 -5.76 15.09
CA PRO A 11 5.91 -6.16 13.74
C PRO A 11 4.74 -5.86 12.79
N GLY A 12 5.05 -5.51 11.55
CA GLY A 12 4.03 -5.21 10.56
C GLY A 12 4.61 -5.04 9.18
N VAL A 13 3.72 -4.95 8.20
CA VAL A 13 4.06 -4.83 6.78
C VAL A 13 3.03 -4.00 6.05
N GLU A 14 3.50 -3.16 5.13
CA GLU A 14 2.66 -2.51 4.14
C GLU A 14 2.54 -3.41 2.91
N ILE A 15 1.32 -3.85 2.62
CA ILE A 15 1.03 -4.79 1.54
C ILE A 15 0.49 -4.02 0.34
N THR A 16 1.20 -4.08 -0.79
CA THR A 16 0.67 -3.58 -2.06
C THR A 16 -0.36 -4.56 -2.62
N THR A 17 -1.64 -4.18 -2.58
CA THR A 17 -2.74 -4.95 -3.17
C THR A 17 -3.15 -4.37 -4.52
N ARG A 18 -4.04 -5.06 -5.26
CA ARG A 18 -4.65 -4.49 -6.48
C ARG A 18 -5.58 -3.31 -6.22
N GLY A 19 -5.99 -3.10 -4.96
CA GLY A 19 -6.93 -2.05 -4.57
C GLY A 19 -6.29 -0.88 -3.83
N GLY A 20 -4.96 -0.86 -3.69
CA GLY A 20 -4.24 0.11 -2.85
C GLY A 20 -3.33 -0.56 -1.82
N HIS A 21 -2.56 0.23 -1.09
CA HIS A 21 -1.79 -0.24 0.05
C HIS A 21 -2.68 -0.56 1.25
N LEU A 22 -2.29 -1.58 2.01
CA LEU A 22 -2.93 -1.99 3.25
C LEU A 22 -1.84 -2.22 4.31
N LEU A 23 -1.95 -1.58 5.47
CA LEU A 23 -1.06 -1.87 6.58
C LEU A 23 -1.60 -3.09 7.33
N ALA A 24 -0.74 -4.07 7.55
CA ALA A 24 -0.98 -5.21 8.42
C ALA A 24 -0.05 -5.09 9.63
N LEU A 25 -0.62 -4.91 10.81
CA LEU A 25 0.10 -4.81 12.09
C LEU A 25 -0.07 -6.10 12.89
N ASP A 26 0.90 -6.38 13.77
CA ASP A 26 0.97 -7.57 14.61
C ASP A 26 1.02 -8.87 13.79
N VAL A 27 1.83 -8.83 12.74
CA VAL A 27 2.09 -9.96 11.85
C VAL A 27 3.59 -10.07 11.59
N ASP A 28 4.10 -11.29 11.48
CA ASP A 28 5.54 -11.58 11.36
C ASP A 28 5.90 -12.38 10.10
N ARG A 29 4.94 -12.54 9.18
CA ARG A 29 5.10 -13.26 7.92
C ARG A 29 4.90 -12.35 6.69
N PRO A 30 5.46 -12.71 5.53
CA PRO A 30 5.13 -12.02 4.28
C PRO A 30 3.71 -12.36 3.82
N PHE A 31 3.12 -11.43 3.07
CA PHE A 31 1.84 -11.59 2.37
C PHE A 31 2.04 -11.46 0.87
N ARG A 32 1.22 -12.17 0.08
CA ARG A 32 1.34 -12.14 -1.38
C ARG A 32 0.88 -10.78 -1.92
N MET A 33 1.77 -10.10 -2.63
CA MET A 33 1.46 -8.83 -3.30
C MET A 33 0.45 -9.00 -4.45
N LEU A 34 -0.23 -7.91 -4.80
CA LEU A 34 -1.16 -7.82 -5.94
C LEU A 34 -2.33 -8.81 -5.87
N ARG A 35 -2.71 -9.22 -4.65
CA ARG A 35 -3.96 -9.93 -4.37
C ARG A 35 -5.14 -8.96 -4.28
N PRO A 36 -6.39 -9.45 -4.38
CA PRO A 36 -7.58 -8.65 -4.14
C PRO A 36 -7.58 -8.09 -2.72
N LEU A 37 -7.85 -6.78 -2.59
CA LEU A 37 -7.75 -6.05 -1.32
C LEU A 37 -8.53 -6.69 -0.16
N ALA A 38 -9.78 -7.09 -0.40
CA ALA A 38 -10.63 -7.69 0.63
C ALA A 38 -10.11 -9.06 1.08
N GLU A 39 -9.66 -9.89 0.14
CA GLU A 39 -9.05 -11.19 0.46
C GLU A 39 -7.75 -11.03 1.24
N THR A 40 -6.92 -10.05 0.88
CA THR A 40 -5.70 -9.73 1.65
C THR A 40 -6.05 -9.32 3.08
N ALA A 41 -7.07 -8.49 3.27
CA ALA A 41 -7.52 -8.09 4.61
C ALA A 41 -8.03 -9.29 5.43
N ASP A 42 -8.74 -10.23 4.79
CA ASP A 42 -9.17 -11.47 5.44
C ASP A 42 -7.99 -12.35 5.83
N GLU A 43 -6.98 -12.46 4.95
CA GLU A 43 -5.76 -13.23 5.20
C GLU A 43 -4.95 -12.67 6.39
N VAL A 44 -4.87 -11.33 6.52
CA VAL A 44 -4.22 -10.66 7.65
C VAL A 44 -4.97 -10.95 8.95
N ARG A 45 -6.30 -10.82 8.93
CA ARG A 45 -7.13 -11.09 10.12
C ARG A 45 -7.07 -12.55 10.55
N ALA A 46 -7.05 -13.48 9.60
CA ALA A 46 -6.91 -14.91 9.88
C ALA A 46 -5.55 -15.22 10.53
N ALA A 47 -4.52 -14.39 10.28
CA ALA A 47 -3.23 -14.47 10.95
C ALA A 47 -3.18 -13.74 12.31
N GLY A 48 -4.32 -13.21 12.80
CA GLY A 48 -4.40 -12.43 14.05
C GLY A 48 -4.01 -10.96 13.93
N GLY A 49 -3.71 -10.49 12.72
CA GLY A 49 -3.24 -9.12 12.48
C GLY A 49 -4.35 -8.07 12.44
N VAL A 50 -3.93 -6.81 12.53
CA VAL A 50 -4.79 -5.62 12.45
C VAL A 50 -4.59 -4.91 11.12
N CYS A 51 -5.68 -4.68 10.39
CA CYS A 51 -5.68 -3.97 9.11
C CYS A 51 -5.97 -2.48 9.28
N ILE A 52 -5.08 -1.62 8.78
CA ILE A 52 -5.26 -0.16 8.71
C ILE A 52 -5.16 0.29 7.25
N VAL A 53 -5.99 1.26 6.85
CA VAL A 53 -5.92 1.89 5.52
C VAL A 53 -4.92 3.06 5.55
N PRO A 54 -3.74 2.95 4.92
CA PRO A 54 -2.80 4.05 4.82
C PRO A 54 -3.22 5.04 3.73
N HIS A 55 -2.91 6.32 3.95
CA HIS A 55 -3.01 7.44 3.00
C HIS A 55 -4.13 7.30 1.94
N PRO A 56 -5.40 7.15 2.35
CA PRO A 56 -6.52 6.88 1.45
C PRO A 56 -6.73 8.02 0.46
N TYR A 57 -7.41 7.73 -0.65
CA TYR A 57 -7.81 8.70 -1.68
C TYR A 57 -6.69 9.43 -2.45
N SER A 58 -5.42 9.25 -2.09
CA SER A 58 -4.33 9.85 -2.84
C SER A 58 -4.18 9.24 -4.23
N TRP A 59 -4.00 10.09 -5.23
CA TRP A 59 -3.65 9.71 -6.60
C TRP A 59 -2.13 9.73 -6.86
N LEU A 60 -1.32 10.22 -5.93
CA LEU A 60 0.14 10.35 -6.06
C LEU A 60 0.86 9.06 -5.64
N THR A 61 0.14 8.15 -4.98
CA THR A 61 0.62 6.83 -4.57
C THR A 61 -0.50 5.81 -4.73
N THR A 62 -0.17 4.53 -4.59
CA THR A 62 -1.12 3.42 -4.68
C THR A 62 -1.99 3.40 -3.42
N SER A 63 -3.10 4.14 -3.45
CA SER A 63 -4.01 4.27 -2.30
C SER A 63 -5.33 3.56 -2.50
N ILE A 64 -5.96 3.22 -1.38
CA ILE A 64 -7.33 2.72 -1.37
C ILE A 64 -8.29 3.89 -1.64
N GLY A 65 -9.05 3.78 -2.73
CA GLY A 65 -10.12 4.71 -3.07
C GLY A 65 -11.49 4.28 -2.54
N GLU A 66 -12.52 5.05 -2.87
CA GLU A 66 -13.90 4.86 -2.39
C GLU A 66 -14.44 3.43 -2.59
N ARG A 67 -14.24 2.86 -3.78
CA ARG A 67 -14.68 1.48 -4.09
C ARG A 67 -13.96 0.44 -3.23
N GLY A 68 -12.69 0.67 -2.91
CA GLY A 68 -11.90 -0.20 -2.04
C GLY A 68 -12.38 -0.14 -0.60
N LEU A 69 -12.62 1.07 -0.08
CA LEU A 69 -13.19 1.28 1.25
C LEU A 69 -14.54 0.58 1.43
N ARG A 70 -15.45 0.71 0.45
CA ARG A 70 -16.74 -0.02 0.50
C ARG A 70 -16.60 -1.54 0.57
N ARG A 71 -15.57 -2.12 -0.06
CA ARG A 71 -15.30 -3.56 0.03
C ARG A 71 -14.75 -3.97 1.40
N LEU A 72 -14.07 -3.04 2.09
CA LEU A 72 -13.54 -3.24 3.43
C LEU A 72 -14.56 -2.93 4.54
N LEU A 73 -15.66 -2.26 4.19
CA LEU A 73 -16.77 -1.92 5.07
C LEU A 73 -18.09 -2.46 4.50
N PRO A 74 -18.27 -3.79 4.42
CA PRO A 74 -19.47 -4.35 3.82
C PRO A 74 -20.67 -4.12 4.74
N ALA A 75 -21.79 -3.68 4.16
CA ALA A 75 -23.04 -3.51 4.89
C ALA A 75 -23.48 -4.86 5.52
N GLY A 76 -23.89 -4.83 6.78
CA GLY A 76 -24.37 -6.02 7.49
C GLY A 76 -23.29 -6.99 7.98
N SER A 77 -22.01 -6.61 7.93
CA SER A 77 -20.91 -7.41 8.50
C SER A 77 -19.87 -6.54 9.20
N PRO A 78 -19.07 -7.09 10.13
CA PRO A 78 -18.01 -6.32 10.78
C PRO A 78 -17.00 -5.75 9.78
N PRO A 79 -16.53 -4.51 9.97
CA PRO A 79 -15.44 -3.92 9.19
C PRO A 79 -14.23 -4.85 9.09
N LYS A 80 -13.64 -4.97 7.89
CA LYS A 80 -12.37 -5.70 7.66
C LYS A 80 -11.14 -4.91 8.11
N ILE A 81 -11.32 -3.64 8.46
CA ILE A 81 -10.28 -2.70 8.89
C ILE A 81 -10.63 -2.11 10.26
N ALA A 82 -9.61 -1.83 11.06
CA ALA A 82 -9.76 -1.25 12.39
C ALA A 82 -9.63 0.28 12.39
N GLY A 83 -8.98 0.86 11.38
CA GLY A 83 -8.72 2.29 11.34
C GLY A 83 -8.26 2.79 9.98
N ILE A 84 -8.14 4.11 9.89
CA ILE A 84 -7.78 4.84 8.69
C ILE A 84 -6.74 5.90 9.02
N GLU A 85 -5.71 6.01 8.18
CA GLU A 85 -4.71 7.04 8.32
C GLU A 85 -5.28 8.38 7.82
N LEU A 86 -5.50 9.31 8.75
CA LEU A 86 -5.88 10.68 8.43
C LEU A 86 -4.66 11.58 8.29
N TRP A 87 -3.55 11.23 8.95
CA TRP A 87 -2.33 12.02 8.91
C TRP A 87 -1.17 11.25 8.30
N ASN A 88 -0.88 11.53 7.04
CA ASN A 88 0.36 11.11 6.37
C ASN A 88 1.13 12.39 5.94
N PRO A 89 2.36 12.62 6.43
CA PRO A 89 3.14 13.83 6.18
C PRO A 89 3.54 14.10 4.73
N SER A 90 3.50 13.07 3.88
CA SER A 90 3.93 13.17 2.49
C SER A 90 3.02 14.10 1.69
N LEU A 91 3.49 14.52 0.52
CA LEU A 91 2.64 15.26 -0.43
C LEU A 91 1.40 14.45 -0.82
N ALA A 92 1.53 13.13 -0.93
CA ALA A 92 0.43 12.22 -1.25
C ALA A 92 -0.64 12.23 -0.14
N GLY A 93 -0.24 12.23 1.12
CA GLY A 93 -1.14 12.41 2.26
C GLY A 93 -1.78 13.79 2.30
N LYS A 94 -0.98 14.84 2.08
CA LYS A 94 -1.44 16.24 2.11
C LYS A 94 -2.59 16.52 1.15
N VAL A 95 -2.49 16.07 -0.10
CA VAL A 95 -3.53 16.32 -1.11
C VAL A 95 -4.84 15.59 -0.82
N ALA A 96 -4.79 14.50 -0.06
CA ALA A 96 -5.95 13.69 0.28
C ALA A 96 -6.50 13.94 1.70
N HIS A 97 -5.79 14.72 2.52
CA HIS A 97 -6.05 14.89 3.95
C HIS A 97 -7.49 15.31 4.25
N GLU A 98 -7.95 16.42 3.68
CA GLU A 98 -9.31 16.92 3.96
C GLU A 98 -10.39 15.95 3.47
N ARG A 99 -10.17 15.33 2.31
CA ARG A 99 -11.11 14.32 1.79
C ARG A 99 -11.22 13.12 2.73
N ALA A 100 -10.09 12.60 3.21
CA ALA A 100 -10.06 11.49 4.16
C ALA A 100 -10.75 11.86 5.47
N ARG A 101 -10.45 13.04 6.02
CA ARG A 101 -11.05 13.57 7.25
C ARG A 101 -12.58 13.70 7.15
N VAL A 102 -13.07 14.37 6.11
CA VAL A 102 -14.50 14.57 5.88
C VAL A 102 -15.21 13.23 5.63
N ALA A 103 -14.63 12.35 4.83
CA ALA A 103 -15.20 11.02 4.59
C ALA A 103 -15.30 10.21 5.88
N ASN A 104 -14.26 10.24 6.73
CA ASN A 104 -14.26 9.53 7.99
C ASN A 104 -15.33 10.08 8.94
N ALA A 105 -15.38 11.41 9.11
CA ALA A 105 -16.32 12.07 10.01
C ALA A 105 -17.80 11.86 9.62
N LEU A 106 -18.10 11.87 8.32
CA LEU A 106 -19.48 11.84 7.84
C LEU A 106 -19.99 10.44 7.47
N ARG A 107 -19.12 9.48 7.16
CA ARG A 107 -19.53 8.20 6.55
C ARG A 107 -18.87 6.97 7.13
N LEU A 108 -17.55 6.99 7.37
CA LEU A 108 -16.81 5.76 7.70
C LEU A 108 -16.78 5.47 9.21
N GLY A 109 -16.64 6.51 10.04
CA GLY A 109 -16.60 6.38 11.50
C GLY A 109 -15.49 5.45 12.00
N LEU A 110 -14.33 5.43 11.36
CA LEU A 110 -13.19 4.59 11.73
C LEU A 110 -12.27 5.28 12.74
N ALA A 111 -11.49 4.49 13.47
CA ALA A 111 -10.43 5.01 14.32
C ALA A 111 -9.41 5.81 13.48
N GLU A 112 -8.96 6.94 14.02
CA GLU A 112 -8.07 7.87 13.34
C GLU A 112 -6.62 7.56 13.65
N LEU A 113 -5.78 7.46 12.61
CA LEU A 113 -4.35 7.21 12.77
C LEU A 113 -3.49 8.23 12.02
N GLY A 114 -2.30 8.48 12.56
CA GLY A 114 -1.23 9.22 11.91
C GLY A 114 0.04 8.36 11.82
N GLY A 115 0.58 8.22 10.62
CA GLY A 115 1.80 7.46 10.36
C GLY A 115 2.81 8.32 9.60
N SER A 116 4.06 8.29 10.06
CA SER A 116 5.09 9.13 9.45
C SER A 116 5.49 8.70 8.04
N ASP A 117 5.25 7.45 7.63
CA ASP A 117 5.68 6.89 6.34
C ASP A 117 7.18 7.17 6.06
N ALA A 118 7.98 7.07 7.13
CA ALA A 118 9.34 7.56 7.15
C ALA A 118 10.29 6.67 6.33
N HIS A 119 10.73 7.19 5.18
CA HIS A 119 11.79 6.61 4.36
C HIS A 119 13.20 7.15 4.69
N ALA A 120 13.30 8.02 5.70
CA ALA A 120 14.54 8.59 6.24
C ALA A 120 14.40 8.90 7.74
N LEU A 121 15.51 8.84 8.47
CA LEU A 121 15.53 9.06 9.93
C LEU A 121 14.93 10.41 10.35
N ALA A 122 15.15 11.47 9.56
CA ALA A 122 14.64 12.81 9.85
C ALA A 122 13.10 12.90 9.83
N PHE A 123 12.41 11.90 9.28
CA PHE A 123 10.95 11.86 9.18
C PHE A 123 10.29 10.98 10.24
N ILE A 124 11.05 10.25 11.04
CA ILE A 124 10.47 9.45 12.11
C ILE A 124 9.68 10.36 13.05
N GLY A 125 8.39 10.05 13.25
CA GLY A 125 7.52 10.79 14.14
C GLY A 125 6.97 12.12 13.60
N SER A 126 7.15 12.46 12.32
CA SER A 126 6.50 13.65 11.74
C SER A 126 4.97 13.55 11.66
N ALA A 127 4.44 12.33 11.79
CA ALA A 127 3.06 12.05 12.17
C ALA A 127 3.02 10.86 13.12
N TYR A 128 2.02 10.85 13.98
CA TYR A 128 1.85 9.85 15.03
C TYR A 128 0.38 9.76 15.47
N THR A 129 0.07 8.68 16.16
CA THR A 129 -1.23 8.43 16.79
C THR A 129 -1.08 8.49 18.30
N THR A 130 -1.96 9.21 18.99
CA THR A 130 -2.10 9.09 20.45
C THR A 130 -3.31 8.22 20.78
N PHE A 131 -3.25 7.56 21.93
CA PHE A 131 -4.29 6.68 22.44
C PHE A 131 -4.17 6.56 23.97
N PRO A 132 -5.26 6.21 24.70
CA PRO A 132 -5.18 5.88 26.11
C PRO A 132 -4.35 4.60 26.35
N GLY A 133 -3.41 4.64 27.29
CA GLY A 133 -2.54 3.51 27.62
C GLY A 133 -1.19 3.52 26.90
N HIS A 134 -0.44 2.43 27.03
CA HIS A 134 0.97 2.36 26.61
C HIS A 134 1.37 1.02 25.99
N THR A 135 0.46 0.05 25.93
CA THR A 135 0.71 -1.28 25.39
C THR A 135 0.04 -1.48 24.04
N TRP A 136 0.38 -2.58 23.37
CA TRP A 136 -0.30 -2.97 22.13
C TRP A 136 -1.77 -3.34 22.36
N ASP A 137 -2.09 -3.95 23.51
CA ASP A 137 -3.48 -4.28 23.85
C ASP A 137 -4.31 -3.02 24.10
N ASP A 138 -3.75 -2.02 24.80
CA ASP A 138 -4.38 -0.71 24.96
C ASP A 138 -4.65 -0.05 23.60
N PHE A 139 -3.70 -0.15 22.66
CA PHE A 139 -3.88 0.38 21.31
C PHE A 139 -5.00 -0.33 20.55
N LYS A 140 -5.07 -1.67 20.61
CA LYS A 140 -6.18 -2.43 20.00
C LYS A 140 -7.54 -2.06 20.61
N GLN A 141 -7.59 -1.87 21.93
CA GLN A 141 -8.78 -1.38 22.61
C GLN A 141 -9.17 0.02 22.13
N ALA A 142 -8.21 0.94 22.06
CA ALA A 142 -8.44 2.30 21.58
C ALA A 142 -8.90 2.35 20.11
N LEU A 143 -8.44 1.43 19.25
CA LEU A 143 -8.95 1.27 17.90
C LEU A 143 -10.42 0.83 17.90
N ALA A 144 -10.77 -0.17 18.71
CA ALA A 144 -12.13 -0.66 18.83
C ALA A 144 -13.10 0.41 19.37
N GLU A 145 -12.65 1.18 20.37
CA GLU A 145 -13.41 2.26 21.01
C GLU A 145 -13.33 3.59 20.24
N ARG A 146 -12.48 3.67 19.21
CA ARG A 146 -12.25 4.88 18.38
C ARG A 146 -11.77 6.08 19.20
N THR A 147 -10.97 5.83 20.22
CA THR A 147 -10.38 6.83 21.10
C THR A 147 -8.96 7.24 20.66
N THR A 148 -8.51 6.76 19.51
CA THR A 148 -7.26 7.21 18.88
C THR A 148 -7.40 8.60 18.25
N ARG A 149 -6.30 9.37 18.21
CA ARG A 149 -6.23 10.67 17.53
C ARG A 149 -4.97 10.78 16.69
N ALA A 150 -5.12 11.26 15.47
CA ALA A 150 -4.03 11.44 14.52
C ALA A 150 -3.44 12.85 14.61
N TYR A 151 -2.11 12.96 14.67
CA TYR A 151 -1.40 14.23 14.68
C TYR A 151 -0.22 14.21 13.73
N GLY A 152 0.23 15.38 13.34
CA GLY A 152 1.49 15.53 12.63
C GLY A 152 1.64 16.88 11.95
N ARG A 153 2.63 16.95 11.06
CA ARG A 153 2.87 18.06 10.14
C ARG A 153 3.16 17.51 8.75
N PHE A 154 2.93 18.32 7.72
CA PHE A 154 3.37 17.98 6.38
C PHE A 154 4.86 18.29 6.21
N TRP A 155 5.55 17.47 5.42
CA TRP A 155 6.93 17.76 5.06
C TRP A 155 7.01 18.95 4.11
N SER A 156 8.02 19.79 4.31
CA SER A 156 8.36 20.84 3.36
C SER A 156 9.18 20.29 2.20
N ALA A 157 9.13 20.97 1.05
CA ALA A 157 9.97 20.61 -0.09
C ALA A 157 11.48 20.67 0.24
N ALA A 158 11.87 21.59 1.13
CA ALA A 158 13.25 21.74 1.58
C ALA A 158 13.76 20.50 2.35
N GLU A 159 12.89 19.86 3.14
CA GLU A 159 13.24 18.64 3.88
C GLU A 159 13.28 17.42 2.95
N VAL A 160 12.37 17.32 1.98
CA VAL A 160 12.26 16.16 1.07
C VAL A 160 13.34 16.16 -0.01
N ARG A 161 13.66 17.32 -0.59
CA ARG A 161 14.59 17.47 -1.72
C ARG A 161 15.96 16.80 -1.50
N PRO A 162 16.70 17.02 -0.39
CA PRO A 162 18.02 16.40 -0.21
C PRO A 162 17.93 14.87 -0.12
N ILE A 163 16.84 14.35 0.46
CA ILE A 163 16.60 12.91 0.59
C ILE A 163 16.27 12.31 -0.78
N ALA A 164 15.39 12.94 -1.55
CA ALA A 164 15.04 12.51 -2.89
C ALA A 164 16.27 12.48 -3.82
N VAL A 165 17.11 13.52 -3.78
CA VAL A 165 18.38 13.56 -4.54
C VAL A 165 19.28 12.39 -4.17
N LYS A 166 19.46 12.13 -2.87
CA LYS A 166 20.28 11.01 -2.38
C LYS A 166 19.70 9.65 -2.80
N GLN A 167 18.38 9.49 -2.77
CA GLN A 167 17.69 8.27 -3.19
C GLN A 167 17.82 8.04 -4.70
N THR A 168 17.60 9.07 -5.52
CA THR A 168 17.79 9.01 -6.97
C THR A 168 19.23 8.66 -7.33
N ALA A 169 20.21 9.31 -6.71
CA ALA A 169 21.63 8.98 -6.93
C ALA A 169 21.93 7.52 -6.55
N ARG A 170 21.40 7.01 -5.43
CA ARG A 170 21.51 5.58 -5.07
C ARG A 170 20.84 4.65 -6.10
N ALA A 171 19.66 5.02 -6.60
CA ALA A 171 18.92 4.23 -7.57
C ALA A 171 19.66 4.14 -8.91
N TRP A 172 20.34 5.20 -9.33
CA TRP A 172 21.06 5.25 -10.60
C TRP A 172 22.44 4.60 -10.55
N PHE A 173 23.18 4.81 -9.46
CA PHE A 173 24.59 4.42 -9.43
C PHE A 173 24.85 3.17 -8.57
N VAL A 174 24.16 3.03 -7.44
CA VAL A 174 24.47 1.97 -6.46
C VAL A 174 23.67 0.70 -6.75
N THR A 175 22.37 0.85 -7.01
CA THR A 175 21.47 -0.30 -7.18
C THR A 175 21.80 -1.15 -8.41
N PRO A 176 22.08 -0.56 -9.60
CA PRO A 176 22.45 -1.33 -10.78
C PRO A 176 23.80 -2.02 -10.60
N ALA A 177 24.80 -1.30 -10.08
CA ALA A 177 26.12 -1.86 -9.80
C ALA A 177 26.06 -3.02 -8.79
N THR A 178 25.21 -2.93 -7.77
CA THR A 178 25.02 -4.00 -6.78
C THR A 178 24.31 -5.21 -7.39
N LYS A 179 23.28 -4.99 -8.22
CA LYS A 179 22.61 -6.08 -8.97
C LYS A 179 23.58 -6.78 -9.92
N ILE A 180 24.36 -6.03 -10.71
CA ILE A 180 25.37 -6.57 -11.62
C ILE A 180 26.40 -7.41 -10.85
N ARG A 181 26.96 -6.87 -9.75
CA ARG A 181 27.92 -7.61 -8.91
C ARG A 181 27.32 -8.90 -8.35
N ARG A 182 26.08 -8.87 -7.86
CA ARG A 182 25.37 -10.08 -7.37
C ARG A 182 25.16 -11.10 -8.48
N THR A 183 24.74 -10.67 -9.67
CA THR A 183 24.55 -11.55 -10.82
C THR A 183 25.88 -12.19 -11.26
N LEU A 184 26.96 -11.40 -11.32
CA LEU A 184 28.30 -11.91 -11.64
C LEU A 184 28.83 -12.89 -10.58
N ALA A 185 28.63 -12.58 -9.30
CA ALA A 185 29.00 -13.49 -8.21
C ALA A 185 28.23 -14.81 -8.27
N ARG A 186 26.93 -14.78 -8.58
CA ARG A 186 26.10 -15.98 -8.81
C ARG A 186 26.59 -16.80 -10.00
N ARG A 187 26.90 -16.15 -11.14
CA ARG A 187 27.46 -16.81 -12.33
C ARG A 187 28.84 -17.42 -12.10
N ARG A 188 29.65 -16.84 -11.22
CA ARG A 188 30.94 -17.41 -10.80
C ARG A 188 30.78 -18.60 -9.85
N ALA A 189 29.76 -18.57 -8.99
CA ALA A 189 29.48 -19.64 -8.04
C ALA A 189 28.79 -20.85 -8.70
N ASP A 190 28.01 -20.62 -9.76
CA ASP A 190 27.39 -21.67 -10.57
C ASP A 190 27.45 -21.30 -12.08
N PRO A 191 28.51 -21.73 -12.79
CA PRO A 191 28.71 -21.43 -14.21
C PRO A 191 27.70 -22.14 -15.12
N SER A 192 27.03 -23.18 -14.62
CA SER A 192 26.13 -24.04 -15.39
C SER A 192 24.70 -23.47 -15.53
N ALA A 193 24.34 -22.48 -14.71
CA ALA A 193 22.98 -21.90 -14.64
C ALA A 193 22.62 -20.91 -15.77
N THR A 194 23.31 -20.94 -16.92
CA THR A 194 23.06 -20.00 -18.03
C THR A 194 22.50 -20.73 -19.26
N ASN A 195 21.18 -20.91 -19.32
CA ASN A 195 20.41 -20.79 -20.57
C ASN A 195 18.90 -20.91 -20.32
N ILE A 196 18.24 -19.77 -20.13
CA ILE A 196 16.87 -19.57 -20.63
C ILE A 196 16.83 -18.13 -21.16
N ALA A 197 16.87 -17.98 -22.49
CA ALA A 197 16.62 -16.73 -23.17
C ALA A 197 15.15 -16.29 -22.97
N PRO A 198 14.83 -14.98 -23.02
CA PRO A 198 13.45 -14.54 -23.05
C PRO A 198 12.85 -14.91 -24.42
N ALA A 199 11.74 -15.64 -24.42
CA ALA A 199 10.96 -15.89 -25.62
C ALA A 199 10.11 -14.64 -25.94
N ASP A 200 10.70 -13.66 -26.62
CA ASP A 200 9.96 -12.64 -27.35
C ASP A 200 9.72 -13.17 -28.77
N GLY A 201 8.55 -13.77 -28.99
CA GLY A 201 8.06 -14.12 -30.32
C GLY A 201 7.31 -12.94 -30.95
N LEU A 202 8.03 -12.12 -31.71
CA LEU A 202 7.44 -11.29 -32.76
C LEU A 202 7.00 -12.22 -33.90
N ALA A 203 5.72 -12.56 -33.93
CA ALA A 203 5.12 -13.23 -35.09
C ALA A 203 4.93 -12.20 -36.21
N THR A 204 5.75 -12.33 -37.25
CA THR A 204 5.51 -11.76 -38.58
C THR A 204 4.28 -12.42 -39.19
N ALA A 205 3.21 -11.65 -39.41
CA ALA A 205 2.08 -12.08 -40.22
C ALA A 205 2.26 -11.55 -41.64
N ASP A 206 2.62 -12.46 -42.55
CA ASP A 206 2.63 -12.22 -43.99
C ASP A 206 1.21 -12.38 -44.56
N VAL A 207 0.91 -11.57 -45.57
CA VAL A 207 -0.41 -11.37 -46.17
C VAL A 207 -0.67 -12.42 -47.24
N THR A 208 -1.81 -13.12 -47.16
CA THR A 208 -2.59 -13.54 -48.34
C THR A 208 -4.04 -13.85 -47.96
N ARG A 209 -4.97 -13.13 -48.59
CA ARG A 209 -6.46 -13.24 -48.57
C ARG A 209 -6.94 -14.35 -49.56
N PRO A 210 -8.24 -14.68 -49.76
CA PRO A 210 -9.50 -13.96 -49.37
C PRO A 210 -10.68 -14.85 -48.88
N SER A 211 -11.85 -14.20 -48.68
CA SER A 211 -13.24 -14.72 -48.68
C SER A 211 -13.91 -14.75 -47.28
N ALA A 212 -15.12 -14.23 -47.00
CA ALA A 212 -16.14 -13.53 -47.76
C ALA A 212 -16.92 -12.58 -46.83
N LEU A 213 -17.39 -11.46 -47.37
CA LEU A 213 -18.38 -10.56 -46.76
C LEU A 213 -19.78 -11.20 -46.79
N GLY A 214 -20.55 -11.01 -45.72
CA GLY A 214 -22.00 -11.16 -45.69
C GLY A 214 -22.59 -10.62 -44.37
N PRO A 215 -23.77 -9.98 -44.36
CA PRO A 215 -23.90 -8.65 -43.75
C PRO A 215 -24.66 -8.62 -42.41
N ARG A 216 -24.41 -7.55 -41.63
CA ARG A 216 -25.36 -7.02 -40.62
C ARG A 216 -26.37 -6.10 -41.32
N PRO A 217 -27.61 -6.06 -40.82
CA PRO A 217 -28.14 -4.86 -40.14
C PRO A 217 -29.00 -5.27 -38.92
N SER A 218 -29.48 -4.45 -37.98
CA SER A 218 -29.35 -3.08 -37.47
C SER A 218 -30.26 -3.04 -36.20
N PRO A 219 -30.15 -2.03 -35.31
CA PRO A 219 -30.86 -2.00 -34.03
C PRO A 219 -32.29 -1.45 -34.17
N HIS A 220 -33.22 -1.79 -33.25
CA HIS A 220 -34.35 -0.98 -32.76
C HIS A 220 -35.30 -1.86 -31.91
N GLY A 221 -35.88 -1.29 -30.84
CA GLY A 221 -37.07 -1.86 -30.18
C GLY A 221 -37.18 -1.60 -28.68
N GLU A 222 -37.71 -0.44 -28.31
CA GLU A 222 -38.34 -0.18 -27.01
C GLU A 222 -39.63 -0.99 -26.80
N ALA A 223 -40.07 -0.97 -25.53
CA ALA A 223 -41.44 -1.13 -25.01
C ALA A 223 -42.03 -2.55 -24.93
N SER A 224 -42.10 -3.07 -23.70
CA SER A 224 -43.36 -3.26 -22.95
C SER A 224 -43.05 -3.52 -21.48
#